data_AF-F5L9C8-F1
#
_entry.id   AF-F5L9C8-F1
#
_cell.length_a   1.000
_cell.length_b   1.000
_cell.length_c   1.000
_cell.angle_alpha   90.00
_cell.angle_beta   90.00
_cell.angle_gamma   90.00
#
_symmetry.space_group_name_H-M   'P 1'
#
loop_
_entity.id
_entity.type
_entity.pdbx_description
1 polymer ?
#
loop_
_entity_poly.entity_id
_entity_poly.type
_entity_poly.pdbx_seq_one_letter_code
_entity_poly.pdbx_strand_id
1 'polypeptide(L)' 'MNRKGPIEIAFSHDPFDQKRLIKAGGYITHNRKGQVVFRFDTAEQYAKYLMLNEHRGA' A
#
# COMPACT_ATOMS: atom_id res chain seq x y z
N MET A 1 -17.20 -10.42 -13.30
CA MET A 1 -16.03 -10.09 -12.45
C MET A 1 -16.17 -8.65 -11.97
N ASN A 2 -16.48 -8.43 -10.70
CA ASN A 2 -16.54 -7.08 -10.13
C ASN A 2 -15.11 -6.62 -9.85
N ARG A 3 -14.53 -5.81 -10.73
CA ARG A 3 -13.24 -5.16 -10.44
C ARG A 3 -13.49 -4.12 -9.35
N LYS A 4 -13.19 -4.44 -8.10
CA LYS A 4 -12.95 -3.40 -7.09
C LYS A 4 -11.77 -2.57 -7.61
N GLY A 5 -11.94 -1.25 -7.64
CA GLY A 5 -10.90 -0.33 -8.08
C GLY A 5 -9.64 -0.41 -7.20
N PRO A 6 -8.58 0.32 -7.58
CA PRO A 6 -7.34 0.38 -6.81
C PRO A 6 -7.61 0.86 -5.38
N ILE A 7 -6.82 0.34 -4.45
CA ILE A 7 -6.85 0.70 -3.03
C ILE A 7 -5.79 1.77 -2.80
N GLU A 8 -6.18 2.87 -2.19
CA GLU A 8 -5.28 3.97 -1.85
C GLU A 8 -5.32 4.19 -0.33
N ILE A 9 -4.16 4.24 0.31
CA ILE A 9 -4.01 4.58 1.73
C ILE A 9 -3.06 5.77 1.88
N ALA A 10 -3.13 6.41 3.04
CA ALA A 10 -2.25 7.53 3.36
C ALA A 10 -0.78 7.10 3.26
N PHE A 11 0.04 7.97 2.68
CA PHE A 11 1.49 7.78 2.64
C PHE A 11 2.07 7.68 4.06
N SER A 12 2.97 6.73 4.27
CA SER A 12 3.75 6.60 5.50
C SER A 12 5.19 7.04 5.28
N HIS A 13 5.68 7.92 6.15
CA HIS A 13 7.08 8.36 6.17
C HIS A 13 8.02 7.31 6.78
N ASP A 14 7.48 6.25 7.39
CA ASP A 14 8.28 5.16 7.96
C ASP A 14 8.96 4.35 6.83
N PRO A 15 10.31 4.31 6.78
CA PRO A 15 11.03 3.52 5.78
C PRO A 15 10.67 2.03 5.81
N PHE A 16 10.22 1.52 6.96
CA PHE A 16 9.79 0.14 7.12
C PHE A 16 8.49 -0.15 6.36
N ASP A 17 7.52 0.76 6.43
CA ASP A 17 6.29 0.68 5.64
C ASP A 17 6.58 0.79 4.14
N GLN A 18 7.47 1.70 3.74
CA GLN A 18 7.83 1.87 2.33
C GLN A 18 8.50 0.62 1.75
N LYS A 19 9.38 -0.04 2.50
CA LYS A 19 9.98 -1.32 2.08
C LYS A 19 8.93 -2.41 1.89
N ARG A 20 7.91 -2.46 2.75
CA ARG A 20 6.85 -3.46 2.67
C ARG A 20 5.84 -3.18 1.59
N LEU A 21 5.54 -1.92 1.32
CA LEU A 21 4.79 -1.49 0.15
C LEU A 21 5.40 -2.09 -1.13
N ILE A 22 6.71 -1.90 -1.31
CA ILE A 22 7.44 -2.44 -2.47
C ILE A 22 7.38 -3.97 -2.50
N LYS A 23 7.62 -4.64 -1.35
CA LYS A 23 7.53 -6.12 -1.25
C LYS A 23 6.12 -6.64 -1.56
N ALA A 24 5.09 -5.86 -1.25
CA ALA A 24 3.71 -6.19 -1.52
C ALA A 24 3.28 -5.94 -2.97
N GLY A 25 4.12 -5.27 -3.77
CA GLY A 25 3.83 -4.89 -5.16
C GLY A 25 3.00 -3.60 -5.28
N GLY A 26 2.82 -2.86 -4.19
CA GLY A 26 2.25 -1.51 -4.24
C GLY A 26 3.30 -0.46 -4.58
N TYR A 27 2.86 0.76 -4.82
CA TYR A 27 3.74 1.88 -5.21
C TYR A 27 3.25 3.21 -4.63
N ILE A 28 4.15 4.20 -4.63
CA ILE A 28 3.84 5.56 -4.22
C ILE A 28 3.35 6.33 -5.45
N THR A 29 2.25 7.06 -5.32
CA THR A 29 1.74 7.95 -6.37
C THR A 29 1.03 9.16 -5.78
N HIS A 30 0.61 10.10 -6.62
CA HIS A 30 -0.29 11.18 -6.24
C HIS A 30 -1.73 10.80 -6.57
N ASN A 31 -2.64 10.98 -5.61
CA ASN A 31 -4.07 10.81 -5.87
C ASN A 31 -4.63 12.02 -6.65
N ARG A 32 -5.93 11.98 -6.99
CA ARG A 32 -6.61 13.07 -7.73
C ARG A 32 -6.62 14.43 -7.01
N LYS A 33 -6.36 14.45 -5.70
CA LYS A 33 -6.24 15.66 -4.89
C LYS A 33 -4.79 16.16 -4.79
N GLY A 34 -3.85 15.52 -5.49
CA GLY A 34 -2.43 15.84 -5.43
C GLY A 34 -1.73 15.37 -4.16
N GLN A 35 -2.35 14.48 -3.36
CA GLN A 35 -1.74 13.96 -2.14
C GLN A 35 -0.92 12.71 -2.45
N VAL A 36 0.25 12.60 -1.85
CA VAL A 36 1.06 11.38 -1.91
C VAL A 36 0.34 10.26 -1.16
N VAL A 37 0.16 9.12 -1.83
CA VAL A 37 -0.53 7.94 -1.30
C VAL A 37 0.26 6.67 -1.63
N PHE A 38 0.03 5.64 -0.84
CA PHE A 38 0.37 4.28 -1.23
C PHE A 38 -0.81 3.71 -2.03
N ARG A 39 -0.52 3.12 -3.19
CA ARG A 39 -1.51 2.55 -4.09
C ARG A 39 -1.26 1.08 -4.35
N PHE A 40 -2.35 0.32 -4.38
CA PHE A 40 -2.39 -1.10 -4.68
C PHE A 40 -3.42 -1.32 -5.78
N ASP A 41 -3.04 -1.99 -6.86
CA ASP A 41 -3.93 -2.26 -7.99
C ASP A 41 -4.84 -3.47 -7.72
N THR A 42 -4.46 -4.34 -6.77
CA THR A 42 -5.25 -5.52 -6.39
C THR A 42 -5.42 -5.67 -4.87
N ALA A 43 -6.46 -6.40 -4.47
CA ALA A 43 -6.72 -6.69 -3.05
C ALA A 43 -5.64 -7.57 -2.42
N GLU A 44 -5.03 -8.46 -3.21
CA GLU A 44 -3.95 -9.36 -2.78
C GLU A 44 -2.68 -8.58 -2.42
N GLN A 45 -2.36 -7.52 -3.18
CA GLN A 45 -1.24 -6.64 -2.84
C GLN A 45 -1.48 -5.93 -1.50
N TYR A 46 -2.69 -5.40 -1.29
CA TYR A 46 -3.02 -4.76 -0.02
C TYR A 46 -3.01 -5.74 1.16
N ALA A 47 -3.57 -6.94 0.99
CA ALA A 47 -3.53 -7.99 2.00
C ALA A 47 -2.08 -8.38 2.36
N LYS A 48 -1.21 -8.55 1.37
CA LYS A 48 0.21 -8.83 1.58
C LYS A 48 0.92 -7.70 2.33
N TYR A 49 0.60 -6.44 2.04
CA TYR A 49 1.12 -5.30 2.78
C TYR A 49 0.73 -5.36 4.26
N LEU A 50 -0.54 -5.64 4.56
CA LEU A 50 -1.02 -5.80 5.95
C LEU A 50 -0.29 -6.93 6.67
N MET A 51 -0.20 -8.12 6.06
CA MET A 51 0.53 -9.27 6.64
C MET A 51 1.99 -8.94 6.94
N LEU A 52 2.67 -8.25 6.03
CA LEU A 52 4.06 -7.84 6.27
C LEU A 52 4.15 -6.83 7.43
N ASN A 53 3.13 -6.00 7.61
CA ASN A 53 3.03 -4.96 8.65
C ASN A 53 2.58 -5.49 10.03
N GLU A 54 1.97 -6.67 10.12
CA GLU A 54 1.60 -7.30 11.40
C GLU A 54 2.83 -7.59 12.28
N HIS A 55 4.02 -7.79 11.69
CA HIS A 55 5.28 -7.96 12.39
C HIS A 55 5.95 -6.62 12.79
N ARG A 56 5.17 -5.62 13.20
CA ARG A 56 5.69 -4.31 13.62
C ARG A 56 6.30 -4.28 15.03
N GLY A 57 6.23 -5.38 15.79
CA GLY A 57 6.74 -5.43 17.16
C GLY A 57 7.26 -6.81 17.61
N ALA A 58 8.12 -7.45 16.81
CA ALA A 58 8.95 -8.56 17.29
C ALA A 58 10.40 -8.10 17.46
#